data_AF-A0A7W5VB42-F1
#
_entry.id   AF-A0A7W5VB42-F1
#
_cell.length_a   1.000
_cell.length_b   1.000
_cell.length_c   1.000
_cell.angle_alpha   90.00
_cell.angle_beta   90.00
_cell.angle_gamma   90.00
#
_symmetry.space_group_name_H-M   'P 1'
#
loop_
_entity.id
_entity.type
_entity.pdbx_description
1 polymer ?
#
loop_
_entity_poly.entity_id
_entity_poly.type
_entity_poly.pdbx_seq_one_letter_code
_entity_poly.pdbx_strand_id
1 'polypeptide(L)' 'MPSVMALMDEFGLAVATTQKAVAKLRDDGLIYTEPGLGSFVAKQDGEALDQQ' A
#
# COMPACT_ATOMS: atom_id res chain seq x y z
N MET A 1 4.10 -3.90 2.26
CA MET A 1 3.53 -3.51 0.95
C MET A 1 4.62 -3.12 -0.03
N PRO A 2 4.40 -3.26 -1.35
CA PRO A 2 5.33 -2.76 -2.36
C PRO A 2 5.50 -1.24 -2.29
N SER A 3 6.65 -0.74 -2.77
CA SER A 3 6.90 0.69 -2.85
C SER A 3 6.06 1.34 -3.96
N VAL A 4 5.89 2.67 -3.89
CA VAL A 4 5.20 3.43 -4.95
C VAL A 4 5.86 3.21 -6.31
N MET A 5 7.19 3.12 -6.36
CA MET A 5 7.92 2.88 -7.62
C MET A 5 7.64 1.50 -8.20
N ALA A 6 7.56 0.46 -7.35
CA ALA A 6 7.21 -0.88 -7.78
C ALA A 6 5.78 -0.93 -8.34
N LEU A 7 4.82 -0.28 -7.67
CA LEU A 7 3.44 -0.18 -8.14
C LEU A 7 3.32 0.61 -9.46
N MET A 8 4.17 1.62 -9.67
CA MET A 8 4.17 2.35 -10.94
C MET A 8 4.71 1.49 -12.08
N ASP A 9 5.79 0.75 -11.85
CA ASP A 9 6.40 -0.14 -12.84
C ASP A 9 5.45 -1.28 -13.23
N GLU A 10 4.82 -1.91 -12.24
CA GLU A 10 3.92 -3.04 -12.43
C GLU A 10 2.62 -2.64 -13.16
N PHE A 11 2.03 -1.50 -12.81
CA PHE A 11 0.72 -1.09 -13.34
C PHE A 11 0.80 0.02 -14.41
N GLY A 12 1.99 0.52 -14.75
CA GLY A 12 2.17 1.61 -15.70
C GLY A 12 1.53 2.94 -15.26
N LEU A 13 1.40 3.16 -13.95
CA LEU A 13 0.67 4.30 -13.39
C LEU A 13 1.57 5.53 -13.19
N ALA A 14 0.99 6.72 -13.33
CA ALA A 14 1.64 7.97 -12.96
C ALA A 14 1.84 8.09 -11.44
N VAL A 15 2.92 8.75 -11.00
CA VAL A 15 3.29 8.92 -9.58
C VAL A 15 2.13 9.43 -8.75
N ALA A 16 1.45 10.47 -9.24
CA ALA A 16 0.34 11.11 -8.54
C ALA A 16 -0.84 10.16 -8.34
N THR A 17 -1.10 9.27 -9.30
CA THR A 17 -2.18 8.28 -9.21
C THR A 17 -1.84 7.21 -8.18
N THR A 18 -0.62 6.68 -8.23
CA THR A 18 -0.16 5.67 -7.26
C THR A 18 -0.14 6.23 -5.84
N GLN A 19 0.34 7.46 -5.65
CA GLN A 19 0.29 8.12 -4.35
C GLN A 19 -1.14 8.32 -3.82
N LYS A 20 -2.08 8.72 -4.70
CA LYS A 20 -3.50 8.83 -4.32
C LYS A 20 -4.10 7.48 -3.93
N ALA A 21 -3.78 6.41 -4.67
CA ALA A 21 -4.25 5.07 -4.34
C ALA A 21 -3.73 4.62 -2.97
N VAL A 22 -2.41 4.74 -2.71
CA VAL A 22 -1.81 4.40 -1.41
C VAL A 22 -2.40 5.26 -0.28
N ALA A 23 -2.60 6.56 -0.51
CA ALA A 23 -3.22 7.43 0.48
C ALA A 23 -4.67 7.01 0.79
N LYS A 24 -5.42 6.58 -0.23
CA LYS A 24 -6.78 6.08 -0.05
C LYS A 24 -6.81 4.74 0.70
N LEU A 25 -5.90 3.82 0.40
CA LEU A 25 -5.76 2.57 1.16
C LEU A 25 -5.48 2.84 2.64
N ARG A 26 -4.70 3.88 2.95
CA ARG A 26 -4.41 4.28 4.33
C ARG A 26 -5.63 4.89 5.02
N ASP A 27 -6.35 5.76 4.31
CA ASP A 27 -7.58 6.39 4.79
C ASP A 27 -8.68 5.35 5.06
N ASP A 28 -8.81 4.35 4.18
CA ASP A 28 -9.72 3.23 4.32
C ASP A 28 -9.28 2.22 5.41
N GLY A 29 -8.15 2.47 6.10
CA GLY A 29 -7.64 1.62 7.18
C GLY A 29 -7.08 0.27 6.72
N LEU A 30 -6.88 0.10 5.41
CA LEU A 30 -6.37 -1.14 4.80
C LEU A 30 -4.87 -1.28 4.98
N ILE A 31 -4.17 -0.18 5.22
CA ILE A 31 -2.72 -0.14 5.34
C ILE A 31 -2.35 0.86 6.44
N TYR A 32 -1.23 0.61 7.10
CA TYR A 32 -0.69 1.51 8.11
C TYR A 32 0.80 1.73 7.87
N THR A 33 1.30 2.88 8.32
CA THR A 33 2.71 3.26 8.16
C THR A 33 3.38 3.22 9.52
N GLU A 34 4.41 2.41 9.66
CA GLU A 34 5.31 2.45 10.82
C GLU A 34 6.51 3.36 10.52
N PRO A 35 6.76 4.40 11.34
CA PRO A 35 7.88 5.30 11.15
C PRO A 35 9.21 4.54 11.13
N GLY A 36 10.00 4.72 10.08
CA GLY A 36 11.31 4.06 9.92
C GLY A 36 11.26 2.63 9.38
N LEU A 37 10.08 2.02 9.27
CA LEU A 37 9.91 0.63 8.80
C LEU A 37 9.13 0.54 7.48
N GLY A 38 8.30 1.53 7.16
CA GLY A 38 7.56 1.60 5.90
C GLY A 38 6.07 1.34 6.07
N SER A 39 5.40 0.86 5.01
CA SER A 39 3.95 0.65 5.00
C SER A 39 3.59 -0.83 4.94
N PHE A 40 2.66 -1.22 5.82
CA PHE A 40 2.21 -2.59 6.05
C PHE A 40 0.71 -2.70 5.79
N VAL A 41 0.26 -3.89 5.39
CA VAL A 41 -1.16 -4.18 5.18
C VAL A 41 -1.81 -4.40 6.54
N ALA A 42 -2.89 -3.67 6.83
CA ALA A 42 -3.68 -3.90 8.02
C ALA A 42 -4.46 -5.22 7.84
N LYS A 43 -4.46 -6.06 8.88
CA LYS A 43 -5.18 -7.32 8.86
C LYS A 43 -6.68 -7.03 8.90
N GLN A 44 -7.35 -7.09 7.75
CA GLN A 44 -8.80 -7.07 7.71
C GLN A 44 -9.34 -8.43 8.18
N ASP A 45 -10.48 -8.44 8.86
CA ASP A 45 -11.20 -9.65 9.32
C ASP A 45 -11.71 -10.57 8.17
N GLY A 46 -11.12 -10.52 6.98
CA GLY A 46 -11.56 -11.28 5.80
C GLY A 46 -10.46 -11.83 4.89
N GLU A 47 -9.27 -11.22 4.80
CA GLU A 47 -8.24 -11.76 3.91
C GLU A 47 -6.85 -11.31 4.38
N ALA A 48 -6.25 -12.13 5.25
CA ALA A 48 -4.85 -12.02 5.59
C ALA A 48 -4.02 -12.58 4.43
N LEU A 49 -3.70 -11.75 3.45
CA LEU A 49 -2.80 -12.13 2.37
C LEU A 49 -1.36 -12.09 2.87
N ASP A 50 -0.77 -13.29 2.95
CA ASP A 50 0.64 -13.65 3.06
C ASP A 50 1.66 -12.52 3.10
N GLN A 51 2.31 -12.39 4.26
CA GLN A 51 3.64 -11.81 4.37
C GLN A 51 4.63 -12.98 4.36
N GLN A 52 4.98 -13.46 3.16
CA GLN A 52 6.03 -14.45 2.94
C GLN A 52 7.38 -13.78 2.67
#